data_AF-A0A7J3RC17-F1
#
_entry.id   AF-A0A7J3RC17-F1
#
_cell.length_a   1.000
_cell.length_b   1.000
_cell.length_c   1.000
_cell.angle_alpha   90.00
_cell.angle_beta   90.00
_cell.angle_gamma   90.00
#
_symmetry.space_group_name_H-M   'P 1'
#
loop_
_entity.id
_entity.type
_entity.pdbx_description
1 polymer ?
#
loop_
_entity_poly.entity_id
_entity_poly.type
_entity_poly.pdbx_seq_one_letter_code
_entity_poly.pdbx_strand_id
1 'polypeptide(L)'
;MEEGNIFVIQKHYSKKLHYDFRLEISGVLKSWAIPKGIPSRIGEKKLAISVEDHELSYANFEGIIPEGNYGAGKVEIYDKGVYENLKKESMKKCFEKGDIKIILKGEKIKGSYSLIKVNFKEKNSWLLIKINLSDKQNI
;
A
#
# COMPACT_ATOMS: atom_id res chain seq x y z
N MET A 1 -6.31 9.05 20.47
CA MET A 1 -6.34 7.70 19.86
C MET A 1 -5.19 7.68 18.89
N GLU A 2 -4.15 6.90 19.18
CA GLU A 2 -3.00 6.79 18.29
C GLU A 2 -3.47 6.19 16.96
N GLU A 3 -3.18 6.88 15.85
CA GLU A 3 -3.40 6.33 14.51
C GLU A 3 -2.50 5.09 14.39
N GLY A 4 -3.09 3.90 14.24
CA GLY A 4 -2.27 2.70 14.05
C GLY A 4 -1.48 2.77 12.75
N ASN A 5 -0.32 2.13 12.74
CA ASN A 5 0.70 2.31 11.72
C ASN A 5 1.08 0.99 11.04
N ILE A 6 0.14 0.05 10.99
CA ILE A 6 0.36 -1.24 10.36
C ILE A 6 0.46 -1.08 8.84
N PHE A 7 1.40 -1.78 8.22
CA PHE A 7 1.30 -2.11 6.80
C PHE A 7 1.33 -3.61 6.59
N VAL A 8 0.69 -4.05 5.52
CA VAL A 8 0.75 -5.44 5.05
C VAL A 8 0.85 -5.44 3.53
N ILE A 9 1.61 -6.40 3.00
CA ILE A 9 1.66 -6.74 1.59
C ILE A 9 1.20 -8.19 1.49
N GLN A 10 0.14 -8.44 0.73
CA GLN A 10 -0.33 -9.78 0.42
C GLN A 10 -0.06 -10.11 -1.04
N LYS A 11 0.44 -11.32 -1.31
CA LYS A 11 0.41 -11.91 -2.65
C LYS A 11 -0.99 -12.45 -2.88
N HIS A 12 -1.59 -12.06 -4.00
CA HIS A 12 -2.94 -12.45 -4.33
C HIS A 12 -2.96 -13.13 -5.71
N TYR A 13 -3.18 -14.44 -5.67
CA TYR A 13 -3.32 -15.33 -6.83
C TYR A 13 -4.79 -15.36 -7.27
N SER A 14 -5.28 -14.24 -7.79
CA SER A 14 -6.59 -14.17 -8.44
C SER A 14 -6.47 -14.55 -9.93
N LYS A 15 -7.31 -13.98 -10.82
CA LYS A 15 -7.16 -14.12 -12.28
C LYS A 15 -5.74 -13.81 -12.77
N LYS A 16 -5.06 -12.87 -12.11
CA LYS A 16 -3.65 -12.56 -12.32
C LYS A 16 -2.99 -12.36 -10.97
N LEU A 17 -1.75 -12.85 -10.83
CA LEU A 17 -0.94 -12.55 -9.67
C LEU A 17 -0.75 -11.03 -9.57
N HIS A 18 -1.06 -10.50 -8.39
CA HIS A 18 -0.79 -9.12 -8.00
C HIS A 18 -0.45 -9.07 -6.51
N TYR A 19 -0.06 -7.88 -6.05
CA TYR A 19 0.24 -7.63 -4.66
C TYR A 19 -0.74 -6.62 -4.10
N ASP A 20 -1.43 -6.97 -3.03
CA ASP A 20 -2.27 -6.02 -2.29
C ASP A 20 -1.41 -5.33 -1.24
N PHE A 21 -1.18 -4.03 -1.41
CA PHE A 21 -0.47 -3.19 -0.46
C PHE A 21 -1.47 -2.42 0.37
N ARG A 22 -1.33 -2.49 1.70
CA ARG A 22 -2.30 -1.87 2.62
C ARG A 22 -1.60 -1.09 3.71
N LEU A 23 -2.22 0.02 4.08
CA LEU A 23 -1.82 0.88 5.19
C LEU A 23 -3.01 1.08 6.12
N GLU A 24 -2.79 0.87 7.42
CA GLU A 24 -3.75 1.30 8.43
C GLU A 24 -3.79 2.83 8.45
N ILE A 25 -4.94 3.42 8.14
CA ILE A 25 -5.17 4.87 8.20
C ILE A 25 -6.58 5.07 8.72
N SER A 26 -6.72 5.81 9.83
CA SER A 26 -8.02 6.12 10.44
C SER A 26 -8.87 4.87 10.77
N GLY A 27 -8.24 3.82 11.28
CA GLY A 27 -8.93 2.62 11.78
C GLY A 27 -9.33 1.59 10.71
N VAL A 28 -8.93 1.79 9.45
CA VAL A 28 -9.15 0.84 8.36
C VAL A 28 -7.87 0.64 7.54
N LEU A 29 -7.79 -0.46 6.80
CA LEU A 29 -6.72 -0.73 5.84
C LEU A 29 -7.06 -0.10 4.49
N LYS A 30 -6.50 1.08 4.22
CA LYS A 30 -6.47 1.67 2.88
C LYS A 30 -5.65 0.77 1.98
N SER A 31 -6.22 0.36 0.85
CA SER A 31 -5.72 -0.78 0.09
C SER A 31 -5.52 -0.44 -1.39
N TRP A 32 -4.43 -0.97 -1.96
CA TRP A 32 -4.10 -0.84 -3.37
C TRP A 32 -3.63 -2.16 -3.97
N ALA A 33 -4.20 -2.52 -5.12
CA ALA A 33 -3.70 -3.62 -5.94
C ALA A 33 -2.52 -3.15 -6.81
N ILE A 34 -1.41 -3.90 -6.79
CA ILE A 34 -0.16 -3.58 -7.50
C ILE A 34 0.18 -4.75 -8.44
N PRO A 35 -0.25 -4.70 -9.72
CA PRO A 35 -0.12 -5.82 -10.64
C PRO A 35 1.32 -6.26 -10.95
N LYS A 36 2.28 -5.33 -10.85
CA LYS A 36 3.69 -5.56 -11.23
C LYS A 36 4.64 -5.58 -10.04
N GLY A 37 4.12 -5.89 -8.85
CA GLY A 37 4.89 -6.02 -7.61
C GLY A 37 5.34 -4.71 -6.99
N ILE A 38 5.84 -4.80 -5.75
CA ILE A 38 6.34 -3.64 -4.98
C ILE A 38 7.65 -3.14 -5.59
N PRO A 39 7.85 -1.81 -5.76
CA PRO A 39 9.12 -1.26 -6.21
C PRO A 39 10.27 -1.69 -5.29
N SER A 40 11.31 -2.25 -5.90
CA SER A 40 12.47 -2.81 -5.21
C SER A 40 13.69 -1.88 -5.29
N ARG A 41 13.77 -1.06 -6.35
CA ARG A 41 14.88 -0.13 -6.61
C ARG A 41 14.43 1.31 -6.44
N ILE A 42 15.33 2.17 -5.94
CA ILE A 42 15.07 3.62 -5.82
C ILE A 42 14.75 4.18 -7.21
N GLY A 43 13.73 5.04 -7.29
CA GLY A 43 13.22 5.64 -8.52
C GLY A 43 12.28 4.75 -9.32
N GLU A 44 12.16 3.46 -9.00
CA GLU A 44 11.21 2.57 -9.66
C GLU A 44 9.77 2.97 -9.31
N LYS A 45 8.93 3.11 -10.34
CA LYS A 45 7.51 3.48 -10.24
C LYS A 45 6.64 2.31 -10.63
N LYS A 46 5.61 2.02 -9.83
CA LYS A 46 4.62 0.97 -10.11
C LYS A 46 3.22 1.56 -9.99
N LEU A 47 2.34 1.14 -10.89
CA LEU A 47 0.92 1.45 -10.81
C LEU A 47 0.34 0.76 -9.56
N ALA A 48 -0.39 1.53 -8.76
CA ALA A 48 -1.13 1.08 -7.59
C ALA A 48 -2.59 1.51 -7.77
N ILE A 49 -3.52 0.56 -7.83
CA ILE A 49 -4.93 0.81 -8.10
C ILE A 49 -5.65 0.75 -6.75
N SER A 50 -6.29 1.85 -6.33
CA SER A 50 -7.04 1.85 -5.07
C SER A 50 -8.21 0.88 -5.16
N VAL A 51 -8.36 0.04 -4.13
CA VAL A 51 -9.49 -0.87 -3.96
C VAL A 51 -10.24 -0.53 -2.67
N GLU A 52 -11.28 -1.30 -2.35
CA GLU A 52 -12.09 -1.09 -1.14
C GLU A 52 -11.24 -1.15 0.13
N ASP A 53 -11.67 -0.42 1.16
CA ASP A 53 -11.07 -0.49 2.48
C ASP A 53 -11.27 -1.89 3.07
N HIS A 54 -10.32 -2.34 3.87
CA HIS A 54 -10.43 -3.61 4.57
C HIS A 54 -10.40 -3.39 6.09
N GLU A 55 -11.01 -4.29 6.84
CA GLU A 55 -10.91 -4.31 8.30
C GLU A 55 -9.47 -4.60 8.75
N LEU A 56 -9.08 -4.11 9.94
CA LEU A 56 -7.73 -4.31 10.48
C LEU A 56 -7.39 -5.80 10.69
N SER A 57 -8.39 -6.63 11.03
CA SER A 57 -8.27 -8.08 11.17
C SER A 57 -7.70 -8.73 9.90
N TYR A 58 -8.01 -8.16 8.73
CA TYR A 58 -7.57 -8.66 7.43
C TYR A 58 -6.06 -8.58 7.20
N ALA A 59 -5.34 -7.77 8.00
CA ALA A 59 -3.88 -7.73 7.96
C ALA A 59 -3.21 -9.05 8.40
N ASN A 60 -3.97 -9.99 8.97
CA ASN A 60 -3.53 -11.33 9.34
C ASN A 60 -4.12 -12.43 8.46
N PHE A 61 -4.91 -12.08 7.44
CA PHE A 61 -5.58 -13.06 6.61
C PHE A 61 -4.61 -13.72 5.63
N GLU A 62 -4.59 -15.05 5.66
CA GLU A 62 -4.03 -15.94 4.66
C GLU A 62 -5.04 -17.06 4.40
N GLY A 63 -5.18 -17.46 3.14
CA GLY A 63 -6.15 -18.50 2.79
C GLY A 63 -6.60 -18.44 1.34
N ILE A 64 -7.78 -19.01 1.09
CA ILE A 64 -8.40 -19.04 -0.23
C ILE A 64 -9.74 -18.32 -0.14
N ILE A 65 -9.91 -17.29 -0.97
CA ILE A 65 -11.20 -16.63 -1.18
C ILE A 65 -11.97 -17.47 -2.21
N PRO A 66 -13.16 -18.00 -1.86
CA PRO A 66 -13.88 -18.92 -2.75
C PRO A 66 -14.26 -18.26 -4.08
N GLU A 67 -14.33 -19.06 -5.13
CA GLU A 67 -14.82 -18.62 -6.44
C GLU A 67 -16.22 -17.99 -6.37
N GLY A 68 -16.48 -17.02 -7.24
CA GLY A 68 -17.72 -16.24 -7.25
C GLY A 68 -17.73 -15.04 -6.30
N ASN A 69 -16.81 -14.98 -5.33
CA ASN A 69 -16.64 -13.80 -4.48
C ASN A 69 -15.70 -12.76 -5.13
N TYR A 70 -15.86 -11.50 -4.72
CA TYR A 70 -14.90 -10.45 -5.07
C TYR A 70 -13.53 -10.80 -4.50
N GLY A 71 -12.49 -10.75 -5.33
CA GLY A 71 -11.14 -11.16 -4.93
C GLY A 71 -10.95 -12.68 -4.81
N ALA A 72 -11.74 -13.51 -5.51
CA ALA A 72 -11.50 -14.97 -5.52
C ALA A 72 -10.04 -15.31 -5.90
N GLY A 73 -9.43 -16.21 -5.13
CA GLY A 73 -8.02 -16.56 -5.28
C GLY A 73 -7.33 -16.90 -3.97
N LYS A 74 -6.09 -17.38 -4.06
CA LYS A 74 -5.23 -17.62 -2.89
C LYS A 74 -4.59 -16.30 -2.43
N VAL A 75 -4.59 -16.05 -1.13
CA VAL A 75 -3.97 -14.90 -0.48
C VAL A 75 -2.90 -15.40 0.50
N GLU A 76 -1.71 -14.85 0.39
CA GLU A 76 -0.56 -15.14 1.28
C GLU A 76 0.05 -13.82 1.75
N ILE A 77 0.47 -13.72 3.01
CA ILE A 77 1.19 -12.56 3.51
C ILE A 77 2.61 -12.62 2.94
N TYR A 78 2.92 -11.63 2.10
CA TYR A 78 4.26 -11.47 1.56
C TYR A 78 5.18 -10.82 2.58
N ASP A 79 4.72 -9.74 3.20
CA ASP A 79 5.45 -8.99 4.22
C ASP A 79 4.47 -8.20 5.09
N LYS A 80 4.87 -7.91 6.32
CA LYS A 80 4.07 -7.15 7.28
C LYS A 80 4.99 -6.42 8.24
N GLY A 81 4.55 -5.26 8.72
CA GLY A 81 5.25 -4.55 9.77
C GLY A 81 4.57 -3.24 10.10
N VAL A 82 5.38 -2.27 10.50
CA VAL A 82 4.94 -0.90 10.79
C VAL A 82 5.48 0.07 9.75
N TYR A 83 4.78 1.17 9.56
CA TYR A 83 5.26 2.29 8.76
C TYR A 83 5.39 3.55 9.61
N GLU A 84 6.20 4.50 9.15
CA GLU A 84 6.32 5.82 9.74
C GLU A 84 5.94 6.87 8.71
N ASN A 85 5.08 7.81 9.11
CA ASN A 85 4.73 8.96 8.28
C ASN A 85 5.91 9.94 8.20
N LEU A 86 6.33 10.30 6.99
CA LEU A 86 7.40 11.28 6.76
C LEU A 86 6.90 12.72 6.64
N LYS A 87 5.59 12.93 6.61
CA LYS A 87 4.98 14.26 6.52
C LYS A 87 4.58 14.78 7.89
N LYS A 88 4.53 16.12 7.99
CA LYS A 88 4.02 16.82 9.19
C LYS A 88 2.50 16.67 9.35
N GLU A 89 1.79 16.41 8.27
CA GLU A 89 0.33 16.23 8.27
C GLU A 89 -0.05 14.81 8.70
N SER A 90 -1.24 14.62 9.27
CA SER A 90 -1.73 13.27 9.62
C SER A 90 -1.86 12.37 8.39
N MET A 91 -1.84 11.06 8.61
CA MET A 91 -1.96 10.09 7.52
C MET A 91 -3.29 10.24 6.77
N LYS A 92 -4.37 10.56 7.50
CA LYS A 92 -5.67 10.88 6.90
C LYS A 92 -5.58 12.02 5.89
N LYS A 93 -4.99 13.15 6.27
CA LYS A 93 -4.83 14.32 5.37
C LYS A 93 -3.94 13.99 4.18
N CYS A 94 -2.86 13.23 4.40
CA CYS A 94 -1.97 12.79 3.32
C CYS A 94 -2.72 11.93 2.28
N PHE A 95 -3.56 11.00 2.75
CA PHE A 95 -4.40 10.16 1.90
C PHE A 95 -5.45 10.97 1.13
N GLU A 96 -6.18 11.87 1.79
CA GLU A 96 -7.19 12.73 1.16
C GLU A 96 -6.59 13.63 0.07
N LYS A 97 -5.37 14.16 0.31
CA LYS A 97 -4.61 14.96 -0.67
C LYS A 97 -4.01 14.13 -1.80
N GLY A 98 -3.96 12.80 -1.67
CA GLY A 98 -3.34 11.94 -2.66
C GLY A 98 -1.80 11.97 -2.66
N ASP A 99 -1.16 12.31 -1.54
CA ASP A 99 0.31 12.35 -1.44
C ASP A 99 0.77 11.85 -0.06
N ILE A 100 1.16 10.58 -0.03
CA ILE A 100 1.68 9.87 1.13
C ILE A 100 3.18 9.67 0.96
N LYS A 101 3.95 9.92 2.01
CA LYS A 101 5.38 9.57 2.10
C LYS A 101 5.63 8.84 3.41
N ILE A 102 6.18 7.65 3.34
CA ILE A 102 6.35 6.76 4.49
C ILE A 102 7.69 6.03 4.48
N ILE A 103 8.14 5.58 5.64
CA ILE A 103 9.17 4.55 5.80
C ILE A 103 8.48 3.24 6.13
N LEU A 104 8.71 2.19 5.33
CA LEU A 104 8.28 0.83 5.66
C LEU A 104 9.36 0.12 6.49
N LYS A 105 8.93 -0.52 7.58
CA LYS A 105 9.76 -1.32 8.47
C LYS A 105 9.23 -2.76 8.53
N GLY A 106 9.32 -3.47 7.40
CA GLY A 106 9.02 -4.89 7.29
C GLY A 106 10.22 -5.79 7.48
N GLU A 107 10.01 -7.08 7.27
CA GLU A 107 11.10 -8.06 7.20
C GLU A 107 11.77 -8.01 5.83
N LYS A 108 10.95 -7.99 4.76
CA LYS A 108 11.42 -8.05 3.36
C LYS A 108 11.46 -6.66 2.70
N ILE A 109 10.44 -5.84 2.94
CA ILE A 109 10.29 -4.52 2.36
C ILE A 109 10.64 -3.46 3.41
N LYS A 110 11.73 -2.75 3.12
CA LYS A 110 12.30 -1.72 4.00
C LYS A 110 12.59 -0.45 3.24
N GLY A 111 12.55 0.67 3.95
CA GLY A 111 12.97 1.98 3.45
C GLY A 111 11.80 2.84 2.96
N SER A 112 12.11 3.89 2.21
CA SER A 112 11.16 4.97 1.97
C SER A 112 10.38 4.82 0.67
N TYR A 113 9.10 5.15 0.76
CA TYR A 113 8.15 5.05 -0.34
C TYR A 113 7.29 6.30 -0.41
N SER A 114 6.90 6.67 -1.63
CA SER A 114 5.90 7.68 -1.92
C SER A 114 4.74 7.05 -2.68
N LEU A 115 3.53 7.39 -2.28
CA LEU A 115 2.31 7.00 -2.95
C LEU A 115 1.56 8.26 -3.39
N ILE A 116 1.47 8.47 -4.70
CA ILE A 116 0.94 9.70 -5.29
C ILE A 116 -0.26 9.36 -6.16
N LYS A 117 -1.42 9.99 -5.89
CA LYS A 117 -2.62 9.86 -6.70
C LYS A 117 -2.43 10.59 -8.02
N VAL A 118 -2.77 9.94 -9.11
CA VAL A 118 -2.60 10.47 -10.47
C VAL A 118 -3.94 10.53 -11.17
N ASN A 119 -4.21 11.65 -11.84
CA ASN A 119 -5.41 11.82 -12.64
C ASN A 119 -5.17 11.28 -14.06
N PHE A 120 -5.15 9.96 -14.21
CA PHE A 120 -5.24 9.30 -15.51
C PHE A 120 -6.70 8.98 -15.87
N LYS A 121 -6.93 8.52 -17.12
CA LYS A 121 -8.25 8.12 -17.64
C LYS A 121 -9.01 7.13 -16.74
N GLU A 122 -8.30 6.33 -15.94
CA GLU A 122 -8.88 5.44 -14.93
C GLU A 122 -8.98 6.14 -13.56
N LYS A 123 -10.21 6.29 -13.08
CA LYS A 123 -10.50 6.73 -11.70
C LYS A 123 -9.75 5.80 -10.72
N ASN A 124 -9.19 6.37 -9.65
CA ASN A 124 -8.52 5.66 -8.54
C ASN A 124 -7.08 5.16 -8.78
N SER A 125 -6.37 5.71 -9.77
CA SER A 125 -4.97 5.38 -10.04
C SER A 125 -3.99 6.12 -9.12
N TRP A 126 -2.98 5.39 -8.62
CA TRP A 126 -1.85 5.91 -7.86
C TRP A 126 -0.53 5.36 -8.41
N LEU A 127 0.57 6.02 -8.06
CA LEU A 127 1.92 5.53 -8.28
C LEU A 127 2.59 5.24 -6.93
N LEU A 128 3.05 4.01 -6.75
CA LEU A 128 3.96 3.64 -5.67
C LEU A 128 5.40 3.76 -6.19
N ILE A 129 6.20 4.53 -5.46
CA ILE A 129 7.58 4.87 -5.84
C ILE A 129 8.49 4.57 -4.65
N LYS A 130 9.56 3.83 -4.85
CA LYS A 130 10.63 3.76 -3.84
C LYS A 130 11.51 4.99 -3.98
N ILE A 131 11.71 5.73 -2.90
CA ILE A 131 12.42 7.02 -2.89
C ILE A 131 13.64 6.97 -1.97
N ASN A 132 14.56 7.93 -2.12
CA ASN A 132 15.63 8.14 -1.17
C ASN A 132 15.24 9.25 -0.18
N LEU A 133 15.57 9.08 1.10
CA LEU A 133 15.35 10.11 2.13
C LEU A 133 16.23 11.34 1.94
N SER A 134 17.30 11.25 1.16
CA SER A 134 18.14 12.40 0.80
C SER A 134 17.46 13.38 -0.18
N ASP A 135 16.34 13.00 -0.81
CA ASP A 135 15.61 13.87 -1.75
C ASP A 135 14.78 14.97 -1.03
N LYS A 136 15.12 15.25 0.23
CA LYS A 136 14.39 16.08 1.20
C LYS A 136 14.41 17.59 0.95
N GLN A 137 14.88 18.09 -0.20
CA GLN A 137 15.06 19.55 -0.37
C GLN A 137 14.16 20.27 -1.37
N ASN A 138 13.31 19.62 -2.15
CA ASN A 138 12.50 20.36 -3.14
C ASN A 138 11.05 19.87 -3.25
N ILE A 139 10.21 20.17 -2.24
CA ILE A 139 8.77 20.50 -2.41
C ILE A 139 8.37 21.46 -1.29
#